data_AF-A0A495L7Z4-F1
#
_entry.id   AF-A0A495L7Z4-F1
#
_cell.length_a   1.000
_cell.length_b   1.000
_cell.length_c   1.000
_cell.angle_alpha   90.00
_cell.angle_beta   90.00
_cell.angle_gamma   90.00
#
_symmetry.space_group_name_H-M   'P 1'
#
loop_
_entity.id
_entity.type
_entity.pdbx_description
1 polymer ?
#
loop_
_entity_poly.entity_id
_entity_poly.type
_entity_poly.pdbx_seq_one_letter_code
_entity_poly.pdbx_strand_id
1 'polypeptide(L)'
;MNKPSHPTMAPDRPVITVVVAMVVLLGLVYLATRPSGPMSPIGSETTSHGSPEESAPAVPATGEPDQLTVVDPSEVADLDEAELAYDGDLDVVVRYPVLPNAEPLTDFLDRTLTAGVQAFDAASPGAESYEAEWQITAANDDVVGVRMISLETDSEGTRECYSTYWYDTATGEAFESTRLFAGQEQLAEANGLVREGVPDAAEAGTIHPLGSLYDSVGFNPDGDLVVEFDAGQVAQAGEGRVHAVLGRDAAEPLLSEWGTRVRDAATVGVRSFAIDGPPEADTDGRAAPAPGHLSPVDENVDCSDPETKCVALTYDDGPGGGTPALLDTLAEYDARATFFVTGVPVMEDPLTVRRAYAEGHEIANHTHEHPDLTGLGAGGVRSELATVQALVYRETGYTPDLMRPPYGATDDNVASVTADMGLAQILWSIDTNDWKDRNASVVKGRALDGASDGAIILMHDIHDTSISASHDIIRELDSRGYTMVTVSQMLGTTEPGRTYVDGAPAPPQESPSPEEDA
;
A
#
# COMPACT_ATOMS: atom_id res chain seq x y z
N MET A 1 -9.95 -55.68 -14.78
CA MET A 1 -11.33 -56.15 -14.50
C MET A 1 -11.47 -56.34 -12.99
N ASN A 2 -12.54 -55.75 -12.43
CA ASN A 2 -13.05 -55.80 -11.05
C ASN A 2 -12.37 -54.98 -9.92
N LYS A 3 -13.03 -53.83 -9.63
CA LYS A 3 -13.26 -53.16 -8.32
C LYS A 3 -13.74 -54.15 -7.24
N PRO A 4 -13.56 -53.86 -5.93
CA PRO A 4 -14.53 -53.04 -5.14
C PRO A 4 -13.83 -52.17 -4.04
N SER A 5 -14.23 -50.91 -3.75
CA SER A 5 -15.36 -50.38 -2.94
C SER A 5 -14.82 -49.61 -1.72
N HIS A 6 -15.06 -48.29 -1.68
CA HIS A 6 -14.86 -47.41 -0.53
C HIS A 6 -15.89 -47.67 0.59
N PRO A 7 -15.62 -47.13 1.79
CA PRO A 7 -16.60 -46.21 2.37
C PRO A 7 -15.97 -44.88 2.85
N THR A 8 -16.79 -43.85 2.68
CA THR A 8 -16.70 -42.46 3.14
C THR A 8 -17.08 -42.30 4.61
N MET A 9 -16.48 -41.33 5.30
CA MET A 9 -17.11 -40.59 6.41
C MET A 9 -16.45 -39.21 6.55
N ALA A 10 -17.23 -38.16 6.29
CA ALA A 10 -16.96 -36.78 6.65
C ALA A 10 -17.95 -36.39 7.76
N PRO A 11 -17.59 -35.51 8.72
CA PRO A 11 -18.52 -35.07 9.75
C PRO A 11 -19.35 -33.86 9.31
N ASP A 12 -20.60 -33.86 9.77
CA ASP A 12 -21.67 -32.91 9.56
C ASP A 12 -21.38 -31.49 10.08
N ARG A 13 -21.78 -30.46 9.31
CA ARG A 13 -22.05 -29.09 9.79
C ARG A 13 -23.49 -28.69 9.40
N PRO A 14 -24.30 -28.13 10.31
CA PRO A 14 -25.70 -27.83 10.01
C PRO A 14 -25.87 -26.49 9.27
N VAL A 15 -26.65 -26.55 8.20
CA VAL A 15 -27.18 -25.42 7.44
C VAL A 15 -28.35 -24.80 8.22
N ILE A 16 -28.28 -23.50 8.53
CA ILE A 16 -29.42 -22.71 9.01
C ILE A 16 -30.00 -21.96 7.81
N THR A 17 -31.15 -22.42 7.34
CA THR A 17 -32.07 -21.68 6.47
C THR A 17 -33.29 -21.30 7.30
N VAL A 18 -33.62 -20.01 7.40
CA VAL A 18 -34.91 -19.55 7.90
C VAL A 18 -35.62 -18.78 6.80
N VAL A 19 -36.86 -19.21 6.56
CA VAL A 19 -37.77 -18.75 5.51
C VAL A 19 -38.62 -17.56 5.99
N VAL A 20 -38.86 -16.65 5.05
CA VAL A 20 -39.74 -15.47 5.04
C VAL A 20 -41.20 -15.75 5.46
N ALA A 21 -41.84 -14.79 6.14
CA ALA A 21 -43.30 -14.63 6.07
C ALA A 21 -43.75 -13.15 6.25
N MET A 22 -44.46 -12.65 5.23
CA MET A 22 -45.19 -11.37 5.16
C MET A 22 -46.42 -11.31 6.09
N VAL A 23 -46.78 -10.11 6.57
CA VAL A 23 -48.17 -9.73 6.91
C VAL A 23 -48.50 -8.36 6.33
N VAL A 24 -49.70 -8.26 5.76
CA VAL A 24 -50.23 -7.20 4.89
C VAL A 24 -51.41 -6.47 5.57
N LEU A 25 -51.46 -5.14 5.39
CA LEU A 25 -52.59 -4.17 5.42
C LEU A 25 -53.51 -4.01 6.66
N LEU A 26 -53.66 -2.74 7.10
CA LEU A 26 -54.95 -2.05 7.29
C LEU A 26 -54.78 -0.55 7.63
N GLY A 27 -55.49 0.35 6.93
CA GLY A 27 -55.77 1.72 7.43
C GLY A 27 -55.89 2.85 6.40
N LEU A 28 -56.93 2.83 5.56
CA LEU A 28 -57.33 3.91 4.64
C LEU A 28 -58.15 5.03 5.33
N VAL A 29 -57.96 6.27 4.84
CA VAL A 29 -58.96 7.37 4.67
C VAL A 29 -59.46 8.14 5.89
N TYR A 30 -59.16 9.45 5.90
CA TYR A 30 -60.14 10.48 6.26
C TYR A 30 -59.99 11.72 5.36
N LEU A 31 -61.09 12.13 4.72
CA LEU A 31 -61.24 13.30 3.87
C LEU A 31 -62.48 14.07 4.35
N ALA A 32 -62.37 15.37 4.64
CA ALA A 32 -63.49 16.34 4.66
C ALA A 32 -62.98 17.78 4.98
N THR A 33 -62.84 18.68 3.98
CA THR A 33 -63.73 19.82 3.62
C THR A 33 -63.64 21.13 4.44
N ARG A 34 -63.00 22.14 3.80
CA ARG A 34 -63.11 23.65 3.75
C ARG A 34 -64.04 24.43 4.73
N PRO A 35 -63.76 25.74 4.98
CA PRO A 35 -64.35 26.80 4.14
C PRO A 35 -63.43 28.00 3.78
N SER A 36 -63.85 28.72 2.74
CA SER A 36 -63.25 29.90 2.11
C SER A 36 -63.58 31.21 2.83
N GLY A 37 -62.68 32.21 2.72
CA GLY A 37 -62.89 33.62 3.12
C GLY A 37 -62.06 34.58 2.24
N PRO A 38 -62.43 35.87 2.09
CA PRO A 38 -62.30 36.61 0.83
C PRO A 38 -61.02 37.46 0.66
N MET A 39 -60.74 37.75 -0.62
CA MET A 39 -59.72 38.67 -1.17
C MET A 39 -59.77 40.11 -0.63
N SER A 40 -58.59 40.75 -0.58
CA SER A 40 -58.35 42.10 -1.13
C SER A 40 -56.84 42.36 -1.35
N PRO A 41 -56.47 43.30 -2.26
CA PRO A 41 -55.35 43.13 -3.20
C PRO A 41 -54.20 44.13 -2.98
N ILE A 42 -52.95 43.75 -3.22
CA ILE A 42 -51.85 44.72 -3.46
C ILE A 42 -50.79 44.11 -4.39
N GLY A 43 -50.45 44.84 -5.45
CA GLY A 43 -49.08 44.95 -5.97
C GLY A 43 -48.62 43.93 -7.00
N SER A 44 -48.78 44.26 -8.28
CA SER A 44 -48.00 43.68 -9.36
C SER A 44 -46.55 44.18 -9.31
N GLU A 45 -45.61 43.31 -8.96
CA GLU A 45 -44.22 43.44 -9.40
C GLU A 45 -43.87 42.18 -10.19
N THR A 46 -43.83 42.33 -11.50
CA THR A 46 -43.26 41.38 -12.44
C THR A 46 -41.77 41.26 -12.20
N THR A 47 -41.35 40.30 -11.37
CA THR A 47 -40.00 39.74 -11.42
C THR A 47 -39.99 38.67 -12.50
N SER A 48 -39.35 38.98 -13.63
CA SER A 48 -38.92 38.01 -14.62
C SER A 48 -38.03 36.97 -13.95
N HIS A 49 -38.60 35.82 -13.58
CA HIS A 49 -37.82 34.61 -13.36
C HIS A 49 -37.31 34.18 -14.73
N GLY A 50 -36.02 34.43 -14.99
CA GLY A 50 -35.32 33.70 -16.02
C GLY A 50 -35.43 32.22 -15.68
N SER A 51 -35.89 31.43 -16.65
CA SER A 51 -35.73 29.98 -16.61
C SER A 51 -34.26 29.65 -16.38
N PRO A 52 -33.91 28.55 -15.68
CA PRO A 52 -32.54 28.07 -15.69
C PRO A 52 -32.16 27.85 -17.16
N GLU A 53 -31.04 28.43 -17.60
CA GLU A 53 -30.44 28.02 -18.87
C GLU A 53 -30.16 26.52 -18.76
N GLU A 54 -30.87 25.74 -19.58
CA GLU A 54 -30.61 24.33 -19.76
C GLU A 54 -29.18 24.22 -20.30
N SER A 55 -28.25 23.79 -19.44
CA SER A 55 -26.84 23.60 -19.80
C SER A 55 -26.78 22.77 -21.08
N ALA A 56 -26.08 23.27 -22.10
CA ALA A 56 -25.90 22.52 -23.34
C ALA A 56 -25.42 21.09 -23.01
N PRO A 57 -25.91 20.05 -23.74
CA PRO A 57 -25.54 18.68 -23.43
C PRO A 57 -24.01 18.53 -23.46
N ALA A 58 -23.48 17.90 -22.41
CA ALA A 58 -22.06 17.63 -22.28
C ALA A 58 -21.55 16.89 -23.53
N VAL A 59 -20.38 17.29 -24.01
CA VAL A 59 -19.73 16.57 -25.11
C VAL A 59 -19.08 15.32 -24.53
N PRO A 60 -19.20 14.15 -25.17
CA PRO A 60 -18.42 12.99 -24.77
C PRO A 60 -16.91 13.25 -24.93
N ALA A 61 -16.11 12.68 -24.05
CA ALA A 61 -14.66 12.63 -24.24
C ALA A 61 -14.31 11.83 -25.50
N THR A 62 -13.09 12.02 -26.00
CA THR A 62 -12.54 11.28 -27.15
C THR A 62 -11.17 10.77 -26.82
N GLY A 63 -10.78 9.62 -27.36
CA GLY A 63 -9.50 8.99 -27.05
C GLY A 63 -9.51 7.52 -27.49
N GLU A 64 -8.42 6.83 -27.21
CA GLU A 64 -8.27 5.41 -27.53
C GLU A 64 -8.90 4.54 -26.41
N PRO A 65 -9.48 3.38 -26.74
CA PRO A 65 -10.17 2.53 -25.76
C PRO A 65 -9.23 1.87 -24.75
N ASP A 66 -7.93 1.84 -25.00
CA ASP A 66 -6.93 1.21 -24.14
C ASP A 66 -6.03 2.22 -23.41
N GLN A 67 -6.37 3.51 -23.48
CA GLN A 67 -5.61 4.60 -22.88
C GLN A 67 -6.50 5.40 -21.94
N LEU A 68 -5.85 6.06 -20.97
CA LEU A 68 -6.50 7.07 -20.16
C LEU A 68 -7.02 8.20 -21.06
N THR A 69 -8.17 8.77 -20.72
CA THR A 69 -8.65 10.01 -21.32
C THR A 69 -7.54 11.05 -21.25
N VAL A 70 -7.42 11.89 -22.29
CA VAL A 70 -6.48 13.01 -22.32
C VAL A 70 -7.26 14.29 -22.62
N VAL A 71 -7.07 15.29 -21.78
CA VAL A 71 -7.60 16.64 -21.94
C VAL A 71 -6.56 17.48 -22.67
N ASP A 72 -6.98 18.21 -23.70
CA ASP A 72 -6.12 19.17 -24.39
C ASP A 72 -5.74 20.30 -23.41
N PRO A 73 -4.44 20.51 -23.11
CA PRO A 73 -4.00 21.53 -22.16
C PRO A 73 -4.47 22.95 -22.52
N SER A 74 -4.74 23.23 -23.80
CA SER A 74 -5.24 24.54 -24.23
C SER A 74 -6.68 24.84 -23.82
N GLU A 75 -7.43 23.83 -23.39
CA GLU A 75 -8.80 23.96 -22.87
C GLU A 75 -8.81 24.29 -21.36
N VAL A 76 -7.65 24.29 -20.70
CA VAL A 76 -7.49 24.66 -19.28
C VAL A 76 -6.95 26.08 -19.20
N ALA A 77 -7.72 26.97 -18.56
CA ALA A 77 -7.41 28.38 -18.48
C ALA A 77 -6.17 28.63 -17.60
N ASP A 78 -5.26 29.46 -18.11
CA ASP A 78 -4.06 29.94 -17.40
C ASP A 78 -3.19 28.80 -16.82
N LEU A 79 -3.19 27.62 -17.48
CA LEU A 79 -2.34 26.49 -17.17
C LEU A 79 -0.86 26.84 -17.42
N ASP A 80 -0.03 26.64 -16.40
CA ASP A 80 1.42 26.81 -16.45
C ASP A 80 2.13 25.48 -16.12
N GLU A 81 3.45 25.47 -16.23
CA GLU A 81 4.30 24.32 -15.89
C GLU A 81 5.40 24.71 -14.90
N ALA A 82 5.70 23.81 -13.98
CA ALA A 82 6.86 23.89 -13.09
C ALA A 82 7.85 22.78 -13.42
N GLU A 83 9.12 23.03 -13.14
CA GLU A 83 10.21 22.06 -13.24
C GLU A 83 10.73 21.75 -11.83
N LEU A 84 10.87 20.46 -11.53
CA LEU A 84 11.33 19.98 -10.23
C LEU A 84 12.78 20.39 -9.97
N ALA A 85 13.05 20.94 -8.80
CA ALA A 85 14.41 21.21 -8.36
C ALA A 85 14.99 20.00 -7.62
N TYR A 86 16.10 19.45 -8.12
CA TYR A 86 16.82 18.35 -7.47
C TYR A 86 18.29 18.73 -7.20
N ASP A 87 18.75 18.50 -5.98
CA ASP A 87 20.14 18.74 -5.54
C ASP A 87 20.83 17.40 -5.32
N GLY A 88 21.25 16.77 -6.41
CA GLY A 88 21.94 15.48 -6.44
C GLY A 88 22.81 15.34 -7.69
N ASP A 89 23.51 14.21 -7.81
CA ASP A 89 24.39 13.94 -8.96
C ASP A 89 23.63 13.38 -10.19
N LEU A 90 22.35 13.03 -10.00
CA LEU A 90 21.43 12.54 -11.03
C LEU A 90 20.98 13.66 -11.99
N ASP A 91 20.90 13.37 -13.30
CA ASP A 91 20.32 14.30 -14.28
C ASP A 91 18.78 14.23 -14.22
N VAL A 92 18.15 15.29 -13.73
CA VAL A 92 16.70 15.32 -13.46
C VAL A 92 16.00 16.38 -14.31
N VAL A 93 15.03 15.96 -15.11
CA VAL A 93 14.16 16.84 -15.91
C VAL A 93 12.70 16.41 -15.71
N VAL A 94 12.09 16.89 -14.64
CA VAL A 94 10.70 16.55 -14.28
C VAL A 94 9.85 17.80 -14.40
N ARG A 95 8.84 17.76 -15.28
CA ARG A 95 7.84 18.83 -15.40
C ARG A 95 6.50 18.37 -14.86
N TYR A 96 5.76 19.27 -14.25
CA TYR A 96 4.41 19.01 -13.73
C TYR A 96 3.51 20.25 -13.87
N PRO A 97 2.17 20.09 -13.95
CA PRO A 97 1.27 21.19 -14.21
C PRO A 97 1.07 22.09 -12.99
N VAL A 98 0.90 23.38 -13.23
CA VAL A 98 0.51 24.38 -12.24
C VAL A 98 -0.82 24.98 -12.65
N LEU A 99 -1.87 24.67 -11.90
CA LEU A 99 -3.21 25.19 -12.14
C LEU A 99 -3.50 26.35 -11.15
N PRO A 100 -4.05 27.48 -11.62
CA PRO A 100 -4.50 28.55 -10.74
C PRO A 100 -5.51 28.02 -9.69
N ASN A 101 -5.39 28.49 -8.45
CA ASN A 101 -6.25 28.10 -7.32
C ASN A 101 -6.16 26.61 -6.90
N ALA A 102 -5.14 25.89 -7.35
CA ALA A 102 -4.87 24.50 -6.98
C ALA A 102 -3.47 24.34 -6.37
N GLU A 103 -3.01 25.29 -5.57
CA GLU A 103 -1.73 25.21 -4.87
C GLU A 103 -1.54 23.89 -4.09
N PRO A 104 -2.56 23.32 -3.42
CA PRO A 104 -2.41 22.01 -2.75
C PRO A 104 -2.05 20.86 -3.70
N LEU A 105 -2.53 20.89 -4.95
CA LEU A 105 -2.14 19.90 -5.96
C LEU A 105 -0.67 20.09 -6.36
N THR A 106 -0.25 21.33 -6.61
CA THR A 106 1.15 21.64 -6.94
C THR A 106 2.09 21.20 -5.82
N ASP A 107 1.77 21.51 -4.56
CA ASP A 107 2.56 21.10 -3.39
C ASP A 107 2.55 19.58 -3.16
N PHE A 108 1.48 18.89 -3.57
CA PHE A 108 1.41 17.43 -3.51
C PHE A 108 2.32 16.81 -4.59
N LEU A 109 2.21 17.27 -5.84
CA LEU A 109 3.02 16.77 -6.95
C LEU A 109 4.52 17.00 -6.69
N ASP A 110 4.91 18.20 -6.25
CA ASP A 110 6.31 18.51 -5.95
C ASP A 110 6.91 17.56 -4.91
N ARG A 111 6.20 17.32 -3.81
CA ARG A 111 6.65 16.40 -2.75
C ARG A 111 6.71 14.95 -3.22
N THR A 112 5.67 14.46 -3.90
CA THR A 112 5.58 13.07 -4.34
C THR A 112 6.63 12.77 -5.42
N LEU A 113 6.79 13.66 -6.40
CA LEU A 113 7.80 13.51 -7.45
C LEU A 113 9.22 13.62 -6.89
N THR A 114 9.47 14.53 -5.94
CA THR A 114 10.76 14.60 -5.23
C THR A 114 11.08 13.28 -4.53
N ALA A 115 10.12 12.70 -3.81
CA ALA A 115 10.32 11.43 -3.12
C ALA A 115 10.61 10.28 -4.11
N GLY A 116 9.92 10.25 -5.25
CA GLY A 116 10.17 9.28 -6.33
C GLY A 116 11.59 9.38 -6.89
N VAL A 117 12.04 10.60 -7.22
CA VAL A 117 13.42 10.83 -7.72
C VAL A 117 14.46 10.42 -6.68
N GLN A 118 14.27 10.79 -5.41
CA GLN A 118 15.18 10.40 -4.32
C GLN A 118 15.25 8.89 -4.12
N ALA A 119 14.10 8.20 -4.19
CA ALA A 119 14.04 6.75 -4.08
C ALA A 119 14.77 6.09 -5.26
N PHE A 120 14.57 6.58 -6.49
CA PHE A 120 15.26 6.08 -7.67
C PHE A 120 16.79 6.25 -7.58
N ASP A 121 17.25 7.45 -7.23
CA ASP A 121 18.68 7.78 -7.08
C ASP A 121 19.35 6.90 -6.01
N ALA A 122 18.67 6.69 -4.88
CA ALA A 122 19.20 5.90 -3.78
C ALA A 122 19.13 4.37 -4.02
N ALA A 123 18.13 3.89 -4.76
CA ALA A 123 17.87 2.47 -4.94
C ALA A 123 18.52 1.86 -6.18
N SER A 124 18.89 2.67 -7.18
CA SER A 124 19.31 2.17 -8.50
C SER A 124 20.82 2.27 -8.70
N PRO A 125 21.56 1.15 -8.74
CA PRO A 125 22.98 1.17 -9.05
C PRO A 125 23.25 1.81 -10.41
N GLY A 126 24.02 2.89 -10.41
CA GLY A 126 24.37 3.61 -11.64
C GLY A 126 23.20 4.39 -12.25
N ALA A 127 22.31 4.95 -11.43
CA ALA A 127 21.31 5.91 -11.87
C ALA A 127 21.95 7.03 -12.71
N GLU A 128 21.42 7.27 -13.91
CA GLU A 128 21.96 8.23 -14.89
C GLU A 128 21.03 9.42 -15.09
N SER A 129 19.74 9.18 -15.33
CA SER A 129 18.75 10.24 -15.49
C SER A 129 17.33 9.86 -15.04
N TYR A 130 16.55 10.87 -14.68
CA TYR A 130 15.12 10.79 -14.40
C TYR A 130 14.39 11.92 -15.14
N GLU A 131 13.61 11.56 -16.15
CA GLU A 131 12.83 12.52 -16.95
C GLU A 131 11.34 12.27 -16.73
N ALA A 132 10.51 13.31 -16.65
CA ALA A 132 9.05 13.13 -16.62
C ALA A 132 8.29 14.27 -17.28
N GLU A 133 7.25 13.90 -18.01
CA GLU A 133 6.27 14.79 -18.62
C GLU A 133 4.87 14.43 -18.09
N TRP A 134 3.89 15.31 -18.31
CA TRP A 134 2.55 15.16 -17.74
C TRP A 134 1.44 15.25 -18.77
N GLN A 135 0.27 14.70 -18.42
CA GLN A 135 -0.97 14.82 -19.15
C GLN A 135 -2.13 15.07 -18.17
N ILE A 136 -3.11 15.88 -18.57
CA ILE A 136 -4.35 16.00 -17.82
C ILE A 136 -5.30 14.90 -18.30
N THR A 137 -5.85 14.10 -17.39
CA THR A 137 -6.69 12.94 -17.72
C THR A 137 -8.17 13.15 -17.47
N ALA A 138 -8.52 14.12 -16.64
CA ALA A 138 -9.86 14.64 -16.45
C ALA A 138 -9.77 16.08 -15.92
N ALA A 139 -10.74 16.92 -16.26
CA ALA A 139 -10.84 18.28 -15.72
C ALA A 139 -12.29 18.76 -15.75
N ASN A 140 -12.89 18.96 -14.58
CA ASN A 140 -14.18 19.60 -14.40
C ASN A 140 -14.27 20.27 -13.01
N ASP A 141 -15.43 20.83 -12.68
CA ASP A 141 -15.69 21.55 -11.42
C ASP A 141 -15.51 20.71 -10.14
N ASP A 142 -15.27 19.38 -10.25
CA ASP A 142 -15.09 18.48 -9.12
C ASP A 142 -13.69 17.82 -9.12
N VAL A 143 -13.16 17.45 -10.28
CA VAL A 143 -12.01 16.55 -10.44
C VAL A 143 -10.99 17.13 -11.41
N VAL A 144 -9.72 17.09 -11.01
CA VAL A 144 -8.58 17.17 -11.93
C VAL A 144 -7.76 15.89 -11.82
N GLY A 145 -7.42 15.28 -12.95
CA GLY A 145 -6.50 14.14 -13.03
C GLY A 145 -5.20 14.53 -13.71
N VAL A 146 -4.07 14.17 -13.11
CA VAL A 146 -2.73 14.42 -13.64
C VAL A 146 -1.99 13.09 -13.74
N ARG A 147 -1.72 12.67 -14.96
CA ARG A 147 -0.89 11.51 -15.27
C ARG A 147 0.53 11.96 -15.55
N MET A 148 1.48 11.30 -14.92
CA MET A 148 2.91 11.45 -15.14
C MET A 148 3.42 10.27 -15.97
N ILE A 149 4.27 10.56 -16.94
CA ILE A 149 4.97 9.58 -17.75
C ILE A 149 6.46 9.85 -17.54
N SER A 150 7.15 8.94 -16.85
CA SER A 150 8.56 9.10 -16.53
C SER A 150 9.45 8.10 -17.26
N LEU A 151 10.69 8.50 -17.49
CA LEU A 151 11.77 7.68 -18.02
C LEU A 151 12.89 7.63 -16.98
N GLU A 152 13.09 6.44 -16.42
CA GLU A 152 14.14 6.14 -15.45
C GLU A 152 15.28 5.42 -16.15
N THR A 153 16.49 6.01 -16.15
CA THR A 153 17.67 5.40 -16.78
C THR A 153 18.74 5.08 -15.75
N ASP A 154 19.13 3.81 -15.68
CA ASP A 154 20.24 3.32 -14.86
C ASP A 154 21.15 2.37 -15.64
N SER A 155 22.03 1.65 -14.93
CA SER A 155 23.00 0.72 -15.53
C SER A 155 22.38 -0.47 -16.28
N GLU A 156 21.10 -0.78 -16.08
CA GLU A 156 20.38 -1.85 -16.78
C GLU A 156 19.58 -1.35 -17.99
N GLY A 157 19.36 -0.03 -18.09
CA GLY A 157 18.71 0.62 -19.22
C GLY A 157 17.64 1.63 -18.81
N THR A 158 16.82 2.02 -19.79
CA THR A 158 15.72 2.98 -19.60
C THR A 158 14.39 2.25 -19.42
N ARG A 159 13.64 2.63 -18.40
CA ARG A 159 12.29 2.12 -18.09
C ARG A 159 11.30 3.26 -18.20
N GLU A 160 10.16 2.97 -18.82
CA GLU A 160 9.03 3.89 -18.88
C GLU A 160 8.08 3.54 -17.73
N CYS A 161 7.78 4.53 -16.91
CA CYS A 161 6.98 4.40 -15.69
C CYS A 161 5.78 5.36 -15.74
N TYR A 162 4.72 5.01 -15.02
CA TYR A 162 3.45 5.70 -15.05
C TYR A 162 2.94 5.92 -13.65
N SER A 163 2.52 7.15 -13.34
CA SER A 163 1.73 7.41 -12.12
C SER A 163 0.59 8.36 -12.45
N THR A 164 -0.53 8.23 -11.75
CA THR A 164 -1.68 9.12 -11.91
C THR A 164 -2.14 9.63 -10.55
N TYR A 165 -2.32 10.94 -10.47
CA TYR A 165 -2.73 11.67 -9.27
C TYR A 165 -4.06 12.37 -9.52
N TRP A 166 -4.89 12.45 -8.49
CA TRP A 166 -6.24 12.99 -8.59
C TRP A 166 -6.44 14.11 -7.58
N TYR A 167 -7.15 15.16 -7.95
CA TYR A 167 -7.40 16.33 -7.12
C TYR A 167 -8.89 16.62 -7.02
N ASP A 168 -9.40 16.72 -5.80
CA ASP A 168 -10.76 17.18 -5.51
C ASP A 168 -10.75 18.70 -5.42
N THR A 169 -11.30 19.36 -6.43
CA THR A 169 -11.30 20.82 -6.54
C THR A 169 -12.20 21.50 -5.51
N ALA A 170 -13.16 20.75 -4.93
CA ALA A 170 -14.04 21.27 -3.90
C ALA A 170 -13.36 21.25 -2.52
N THR A 171 -12.65 20.17 -2.18
CA THR A 171 -12.01 20.00 -0.86
C THR A 171 -10.56 20.46 -0.82
N GLY A 172 -9.87 20.49 -1.96
CA GLY A 172 -8.45 20.76 -2.07
C GLY A 172 -7.55 19.56 -1.73
N GLU A 173 -8.12 18.35 -1.67
CA GLU A 173 -7.37 17.14 -1.37
C GLU A 173 -6.79 16.52 -2.65
N ALA A 174 -5.53 16.10 -2.60
CA ALA A 174 -4.84 15.39 -3.67
C ALA A 174 -4.57 13.94 -3.26
N PHE A 175 -4.68 13.02 -4.22
CA PHE A 175 -4.73 11.59 -3.99
C PHE A 175 -3.87 10.82 -4.99
N GLU A 176 -3.36 9.68 -4.52
CA GLU A 176 -2.85 8.61 -5.38
C GLU A 176 -4.01 7.83 -6.02
N SER A 177 -3.69 7.10 -7.09
CA SER A 177 -4.64 6.35 -7.91
C SER A 177 -5.46 5.31 -7.17
N THR A 178 -4.92 4.67 -6.13
CA THR A 178 -5.63 3.58 -5.44
C THR A 178 -6.88 4.04 -4.68
N ARG A 179 -7.05 5.34 -4.41
CA ARG A 179 -8.28 5.86 -3.79
C ARG A 179 -9.51 5.79 -4.69
N LEU A 180 -9.33 5.47 -5.97
CA LEU A 180 -10.42 5.12 -6.87
C LEU A 180 -11.17 3.85 -6.42
N PHE A 181 -10.51 2.95 -5.68
CA PHE A 181 -11.14 1.73 -5.16
C PHE A 181 -11.81 1.96 -3.80
N ALA A 182 -12.89 1.22 -3.53
CA ALA A 182 -13.66 1.37 -2.30
C ALA A 182 -12.92 0.92 -1.02
N GLY A 183 -11.89 0.07 -1.17
CA GLY A 183 -11.15 -0.52 -0.08
C GLY A 183 -10.13 -1.54 -0.56
N GLN A 184 -9.35 -2.09 0.38
CA GLN A 184 -8.32 -3.11 0.08
C GLN A 184 -8.92 -4.39 -0.54
N GLU A 185 -10.12 -4.79 -0.11
CA GLU A 185 -10.82 -5.94 -0.67
C GLU A 185 -11.17 -5.72 -2.14
N GLN A 186 -11.66 -4.53 -2.51
CA GLN A 186 -11.99 -4.18 -3.89
C GLN A 186 -10.74 -4.04 -4.76
N LEU A 187 -9.62 -3.53 -4.21
CA LEU A 187 -8.34 -3.55 -4.90
C LEU A 187 -7.87 -5.00 -5.15
N ALA A 188 -8.05 -5.91 -4.19
CA ALA A 188 -7.72 -7.32 -4.36
C ALA A 188 -8.61 -8.02 -5.41
N GLU A 189 -9.91 -7.69 -5.46
CA GLU A 189 -10.81 -8.19 -6.50
C GLU A 189 -10.44 -7.62 -7.89
N ALA A 190 -10.15 -6.32 -7.98
CA ALA A 190 -9.63 -5.69 -9.19
C ALA A 190 -8.35 -6.38 -9.67
N ASN A 191 -7.45 -6.72 -8.74
CA ASN A 191 -6.21 -7.40 -9.05
C ASN A 191 -6.42 -8.79 -9.67
N GLY A 192 -7.45 -9.52 -9.24
CA GLY A 192 -7.85 -10.77 -9.91
C GLY A 192 -8.22 -10.55 -11.38
N LEU A 193 -9.04 -9.55 -11.66
CA LEU A 193 -9.49 -9.22 -13.02
C LEU A 193 -8.36 -8.66 -13.90
N VAL A 194 -7.50 -7.81 -13.33
CA VAL A 194 -6.31 -7.27 -14.00
C VAL A 194 -5.38 -8.40 -14.44
N ARG A 195 -5.11 -9.37 -13.57
CA ARG A 195 -4.27 -10.54 -13.90
C ARG A 195 -4.81 -11.37 -15.05
N GLU A 196 -6.13 -11.38 -15.26
CA GLU A 196 -6.77 -12.03 -16.41
C GLU A 196 -6.67 -11.19 -17.70
N GLY A 197 -6.54 -9.87 -17.57
CA GLY A 197 -6.58 -8.90 -18.68
C GLY A 197 -5.22 -8.39 -19.16
N VAL A 198 -4.14 -8.55 -18.39
CA VAL A 198 -2.78 -8.16 -18.80
C VAL A 198 -2.28 -9.02 -19.97
N PRO A 199 -1.42 -8.47 -20.86
CA PRO A 199 -0.86 -9.22 -21.98
C PRO A 199 0.08 -10.35 -21.52
N ASP A 200 0.29 -11.37 -22.36
CA ASP A 200 1.20 -12.51 -22.09
C ASP A 200 2.65 -12.11 -21.78
N ALA A 201 3.06 -10.90 -22.18
CA ALA A 201 4.36 -10.32 -21.87
C ALA A 201 4.51 -9.99 -20.36
N ALA A 202 3.40 -9.69 -19.68
CA ALA A 202 3.39 -9.44 -18.26
C ALA A 202 3.39 -10.76 -17.47
N GLU A 203 4.15 -10.83 -16.39
CA GLU A 203 4.13 -11.94 -15.45
C GLU A 203 2.95 -11.78 -14.48
N ALA A 204 1.72 -12.07 -14.92
CA ALA A 204 0.50 -11.82 -14.13
C ALA A 204 0.55 -12.29 -12.66
N GLY A 205 1.27 -13.39 -12.36
CA GLY A 205 1.44 -13.91 -11.00
C GLY A 205 2.15 -12.96 -10.03
N THR A 206 2.88 -11.96 -10.55
CA THR A 206 3.69 -11.00 -9.78
C THR A 206 2.95 -9.69 -9.49
N ILE A 207 1.75 -9.50 -10.06
CA ILE A 207 0.95 -8.28 -9.87
C ILE A 207 0.18 -8.42 -8.55
N HIS A 208 0.51 -7.64 -7.55
CA HIS A 208 -0.13 -7.69 -6.22
C HIS A 208 -0.97 -6.43 -5.95
N PRO A 209 -2.00 -6.49 -5.10
CA PRO A 209 -2.88 -5.36 -4.78
C PRO A 209 -2.18 -4.35 -3.84
N LEU A 210 -1.09 -3.77 -4.32
CA LEU A 210 -0.22 -2.82 -3.63
C LEU A 210 -0.34 -1.43 -4.27
N GLY A 211 -0.15 -0.39 -3.47
CA GLY A 211 -0.17 0.99 -3.95
C GLY A 211 0.89 1.23 -5.04
N SER A 212 2.09 0.71 -4.83
CA SER A 212 3.23 0.82 -5.76
C SER A 212 3.05 0.12 -7.11
N LEU A 213 2.05 -0.76 -7.26
CA LEU A 213 1.73 -1.42 -8.54
C LEU A 213 0.43 -0.89 -9.17
N TYR A 214 -0.31 -0.04 -8.45
CA TYR A 214 -1.58 0.55 -8.86
C TYR A 214 -1.52 2.08 -8.70
N ASP A 215 -0.34 2.65 -8.90
CA ASP A 215 -0.05 4.07 -8.82
C ASP A 215 -0.47 4.83 -10.09
N SER A 216 -0.69 4.12 -11.21
CA SER A 216 -1.40 4.64 -12.40
C SER A 216 -2.70 3.89 -12.69
N VAL A 217 -3.81 4.46 -12.20
CA VAL A 217 -5.16 3.99 -12.48
C VAL A 217 -6.05 5.15 -12.86
N GLY A 218 -6.88 4.97 -13.89
CA GLY A 218 -7.89 5.93 -14.29
C GLY A 218 -8.86 5.36 -15.30
N PHE A 219 -9.46 6.20 -16.15
CA PHE A 219 -10.49 5.77 -17.08
C PHE A 219 -10.26 6.27 -18.50
N ASN A 220 -10.68 5.45 -19.46
CA ASN A 220 -10.79 5.85 -20.86
C ASN A 220 -12.09 6.66 -21.10
N PRO A 221 -12.32 7.19 -22.33
CA PRO A 221 -13.54 7.94 -22.66
C PRO A 221 -14.85 7.15 -22.55
N ASP A 222 -14.80 5.82 -22.62
CA ASP A 222 -15.96 4.94 -22.49
C ASP A 222 -16.31 4.64 -21.01
N GLY A 223 -15.42 5.01 -20.08
CA GLY A 223 -15.54 4.79 -18.64
C GLY A 223 -15.04 3.42 -18.19
N ASP A 224 -14.25 2.74 -19.03
CA ASP A 224 -13.53 1.52 -18.63
C ASP A 224 -12.33 1.90 -17.77
N LEU A 225 -12.04 1.09 -16.77
CA LEU A 225 -10.89 1.28 -15.89
C LEU A 225 -9.62 0.84 -16.63
N VAL A 226 -8.64 1.73 -16.70
CA VAL A 226 -7.32 1.45 -17.27
C VAL A 226 -6.31 1.46 -16.13
N VAL A 227 -5.54 0.37 -16.02
CA VAL A 227 -4.43 0.22 -15.08
C VAL A 227 -3.15 0.11 -15.90
N GLU A 228 -2.17 0.96 -15.61
CA GLU A 228 -0.87 0.98 -16.28
C GLU A 228 0.20 0.51 -15.32
N PHE A 229 1.22 -0.16 -15.85
CA PHE A 229 2.33 -0.69 -15.07
C PHE A 229 3.66 -0.22 -15.61
N ASP A 230 4.61 -0.07 -14.71
CA ASP A 230 5.98 0.30 -15.04
C ASP A 230 6.71 -0.85 -15.74
N ALA A 231 7.50 -0.50 -16.75
CA ALA A 231 8.44 -1.44 -17.34
C ALA A 231 9.48 -1.88 -16.29
N GLY A 232 9.74 -3.18 -16.21
CA GLY A 232 10.65 -3.74 -15.19
C GLY A 232 9.97 -4.15 -13.89
N GLN A 233 8.75 -3.69 -13.59
CA GLN A 233 8.01 -4.17 -12.42
C GLN A 233 7.25 -5.46 -12.69
N VAL A 234 6.49 -5.52 -13.79
CA VAL A 234 5.59 -6.65 -14.12
C VAL A 234 5.96 -7.32 -15.44
N ALA A 235 6.95 -6.78 -16.14
CA ALA A 235 7.35 -7.13 -17.50
C ALA A 235 8.84 -6.76 -17.68
N GLN A 236 9.51 -7.30 -18.70
CA GLN A 236 10.91 -6.98 -18.94
C GLN A 236 11.10 -5.51 -19.35
N ALA A 237 12.24 -4.94 -18.97
CA ALA A 237 12.62 -3.61 -19.44
C ALA A 237 12.61 -3.57 -20.99
N GLY A 238 11.95 -2.55 -21.56
CA GLY A 238 11.84 -2.36 -23.00
C GLY A 238 10.67 -3.06 -23.70
N GLU A 239 9.79 -3.76 -22.98
CA GLU A 239 8.53 -4.29 -23.56
C GLU A 239 7.51 -3.20 -23.93
N GLY A 240 7.80 -1.94 -23.58
CA GLY A 240 6.92 -0.79 -23.77
C GLY A 240 5.77 -0.78 -22.75
N ARG A 241 4.76 0.05 -23.00
CA ARG A 241 3.60 0.24 -22.11
C ARG A 241 2.87 -1.08 -21.83
N VAL A 242 2.85 -1.50 -20.57
CA VAL A 242 2.05 -2.63 -20.08
C VAL A 242 0.82 -2.09 -19.36
N HIS A 243 -0.34 -2.64 -19.68
CA HIS A 243 -1.61 -2.17 -19.12
C HIS A 243 -2.68 -3.27 -19.12
N ALA A 244 -3.72 -3.06 -18.33
CA ALA A 244 -4.97 -3.83 -18.35
C ALA A 244 -6.16 -2.88 -18.47
N VAL A 245 -7.23 -3.36 -19.11
CA VAL A 245 -8.50 -2.64 -19.23
C VAL A 245 -9.62 -3.49 -18.65
N LEU A 246 -10.33 -2.97 -17.65
CA LEU A 246 -11.54 -3.58 -17.11
C LEU A 246 -12.74 -2.79 -17.61
N GLY A 247 -13.65 -3.49 -18.30
CA GLY A 247 -14.86 -2.87 -18.81
C GLY A 247 -15.68 -2.21 -17.69
N ARG A 248 -16.34 -1.10 -17.99
CA ARG A 248 -17.11 -0.28 -17.05
C ARG A 248 -17.99 -1.07 -16.08
N ASP A 249 -18.77 -2.03 -16.59
CA ASP A 249 -19.69 -2.84 -15.78
C ASP A 249 -18.96 -3.73 -14.76
N ALA A 250 -17.74 -4.18 -15.09
CA ALA A 250 -16.89 -4.96 -14.19
C ALA A 250 -16.16 -4.07 -13.18
N ALA A 251 -15.81 -2.84 -13.56
CA ALA A 251 -15.16 -1.87 -12.69
C ALA A 251 -16.12 -1.26 -11.66
N GLU A 252 -17.38 -0.99 -12.02
CA GLU A 252 -18.39 -0.32 -11.18
C GLU A 252 -18.45 -0.78 -9.71
N PRO A 253 -18.55 -2.10 -9.39
CA PRO A 253 -18.65 -2.54 -8.00
C PRO A 253 -17.36 -2.37 -7.18
N LEU A 254 -16.24 -2.07 -7.83
CA LEU A 254 -14.92 -1.95 -7.21
C LEU A 254 -14.63 -0.51 -6.75
N LEU A 255 -15.36 0.46 -7.32
CA LEU A 255 -15.07 1.88 -7.16
C LEU A 255 -15.58 2.44 -5.83
N SER A 256 -14.81 3.36 -5.26
CA SER A 256 -15.29 4.27 -4.23
C SER A 256 -16.24 5.32 -4.82
N GLU A 257 -16.93 6.08 -3.97
CA GLU A 257 -17.70 7.26 -4.42
C GLU A 257 -16.80 8.26 -5.18
N TRP A 258 -15.54 8.39 -4.76
CA TRP A 258 -14.53 9.17 -5.47
C TRP A 258 -14.22 8.57 -6.84
N GLY A 259 -13.98 7.26 -6.92
CA GLY A 259 -13.74 6.56 -8.18
C GLY A 259 -14.87 6.74 -9.19
N THR A 260 -16.13 6.71 -8.74
CA THR A 260 -17.29 7.00 -9.60
C THR A 260 -17.26 8.42 -10.15
N ARG A 261 -16.95 9.43 -9.31
CA ARG A 261 -16.83 10.84 -9.76
C ARG A 261 -15.73 11.00 -10.80
N VAL A 262 -14.56 10.39 -10.55
CA VAL A 262 -13.41 10.44 -11.46
C VAL A 262 -13.74 9.78 -12.80
N ARG A 263 -14.39 8.62 -12.80
CA ARG A 263 -14.86 7.98 -14.04
C ARG A 263 -15.79 8.90 -14.82
N ASP A 264 -16.80 9.45 -14.17
CA ASP A 264 -17.79 10.28 -14.84
C ASP A 264 -17.12 11.54 -15.44
N ALA A 265 -16.15 12.14 -14.74
CA ALA A 265 -15.34 13.24 -15.25
C ALA A 265 -14.51 12.83 -16.50
N ALA A 266 -13.87 11.67 -16.49
CA ALA A 266 -13.07 11.18 -17.61
C ALA A 266 -13.89 10.84 -18.88
N THR A 267 -15.20 10.64 -18.77
CA THR A 267 -16.10 10.38 -19.92
C THR A 267 -16.64 11.66 -20.59
N VAL A 268 -16.37 12.83 -20.01
CA VAL A 268 -16.87 14.13 -20.49
C VAL A 268 -15.74 14.94 -21.11
N GLY A 269 -15.95 15.43 -22.33
CA GLY A 269 -15.02 16.29 -23.05
C GLY A 269 -14.98 17.71 -22.49
N VAL A 270 -13.77 18.24 -22.33
CA VAL A 270 -13.48 19.58 -21.80
C VAL A 270 -13.40 20.59 -22.95
N ARG A 271 -14.00 21.77 -22.75
CA ARG A 271 -14.01 22.89 -23.73
C ARG A 271 -13.55 24.24 -23.18
N SER A 272 -13.47 24.33 -21.86
CA SER A 272 -13.01 25.47 -21.09
C SER A 272 -13.14 25.03 -19.64
N PHE A 273 -12.01 24.99 -18.94
CA PHE A 273 -11.96 24.65 -17.54
C PHE A 273 -11.12 25.68 -16.80
N ALA A 274 -11.61 26.10 -15.63
CA ALA A 274 -10.90 26.92 -14.68
C ALA A 274 -11.37 26.53 -13.29
N ILE A 275 -10.49 26.61 -12.29
CA ILE A 275 -10.88 26.46 -10.89
C ILE A 275 -11.27 27.85 -10.40
N ASP A 276 -12.58 28.06 -10.19
CA ASP A 276 -13.18 29.38 -9.95
C ASP A 276 -12.63 30.09 -8.68
N GLY A 277 -12.09 29.33 -7.72
CA GLY A 277 -11.45 29.86 -6.52
C GLY A 277 -10.78 28.75 -5.70
N PRO A 278 -9.91 29.10 -4.74
CA PRO A 278 -9.25 28.11 -3.90
C PRO A 278 -10.31 27.30 -3.14
N PRO A 279 -10.05 26.00 -2.88
CA PRO A 279 -11.00 25.12 -2.21
C PRO A 279 -11.40 25.68 -0.84
N GLU A 280 -12.67 25.54 -0.47
CA GLU A 280 -13.11 25.80 0.89
C GLU A 280 -12.56 24.65 1.75
N ALA A 281 -11.39 24.84 2.35
CA ALA A 281 -10.74 23.81 3.16
C ALA A 281 -11.67 23.31 4.28
N ASP A 282 -12.20 22.09 4.13
CA ASP A 282 -12.85 21.33 5.19
C ASP A 282 -11.86 20.27 5.70
N THR A 283 -11.05 20.65 6.69
CA THR A 283 -10.04 19.77 7.30
C THR A 283 -10.58 19.00 8.50
N ASP A 284 -11.84 18.56 8.48
CA ASP A 284 -12.42 17.87 9.65
C ASP A 284 -12.39 16.33 9.56
N GLY A 285 -11.88 15.75 8.46
CA GLY A 285 -11.87 14.29 8.25
C GLY A 285 -10.47 13.73 8.05
N ARG A 286 -10.00 12.91 9.00
CA ARG A 286 -8.86 11.99 8.77
C ARG A 286 -9.21 11.12 7.57
N ALA A 287 -8.61 11.39 6.42
CA ALA A 287 -8.74 10.58 5.22
C ALA A 287 -8.57 9.10 5.58
N ALA A 288 -9.52 8.25 5.17
CA ALA A 288 -9.33 6.81 5.28
C ALA A 288 -8.03 6.43 4.56
N PRO A 289 -7.23 5.50 5.11
CA PRO A 289 -6.01 5.05 4.44
C PRO A 289 -6.34 4.56 3.03
N ALA A 290 -5.55 4.99 2.05
CA ALA A 290 -5.74 4.58 0.68
C ALA A 290 -5.52 3.06 0.56
N PRO A 291 -6.33 2.35 -0.26
CA PRO A 291 -6.05 0.96 -0.60
C PRO A 291 -4.61 0.80 -1.15
N GLY A 292 -4.02 -0.37 -0.92
CA GLY A 292 -2.67 -0.70 -1.37
C GLY A 292 -1.56 -0.41 -0.36
N HIS A 293 -1.86 0.29 0.75
CA HIS A 293 -0.96 0.43 1.89
C HIS A 293 -1.40 -0.52 3.02
N LEU A 294 -0.56 -1.52 3.31
CA LEU A 294 -0.87 -2.57 4.28
C LEU A 294 -0.22 -2.24 5.63
N SER A 295 -0.99 -2.36 6.71
CA SER A 295 -0.41 -2.24 8.05
C SER A 295 0.31 -3.54 8.40
N PRO A 296 1.53 -3.49 8.96
CA PRO A 296 2.14 -4.66 9.57
C PRO A 296 1.40 -5.07 10.85
N VAL A 297 0.44 -4.27 11.34
CA VAL A 297 -0.41 -4.55 12.50
C VAL A 297 -1.78 -5.05 12.04
N ASP A 298 -2.18 -6.23 12.52
CA ASP A 298 -3.54 -6.73 12.36
C ASP A 298 -4.31 -6.41 13.64
N GLU A 299 -5.27 -5.49 13.55
CA GLU A 299 -6.07 -5.03 14.70
C GLU A 299 -6.93 -6.15 15.31
N ASN A 300 -7.08 -7.29 14.63
CA ASN A 300 -7.82 -8.44 15.15
C ASN A 300 -6.98 -9.32 16.10
N VAL A 301 -5.68 -9.09 16.21
CA VAL A 301 -4.78 -9.82 17.10
C VAL A 301 -4.30 -8.92 18.23
N ASP A 302 -4.69 -9.25 19.47
CA ASP A 302 -4.25 -8.54 20.67
C ASP A 302 -3.26 -9.38 21.47
N CYS A 303 -1.96 -9.13 21.27
CA CYS A 303 -0.89 -9.79 22.02
C CYS A 303 -0.78 -9.30 23.48
N SER A 304 -1.56 -8.30 23.90
CA SER A 304 -1.65 -7.89 25.31
C SER A 304 -2.70 -8.68 26.09
N ASP A 305 -3.59 -9.41 25.39
CA ASP A 305 -4.52 -10.35 26.03
C ASP A 305 -3.74 -11.56 26.58
N PRO A 306 -3.75 -11.82 27.90
CA PRO A 306 -3.04 -12.95 28.49
C PRO A 306 -3.53 -14.33 28.01
N GLU A 307 -4.69 -14.41 27.34
CA GLU A 307 -5.18 -15.64 26.72
C GLU A 307 -4.64 -15.87 25.30
N THR A 308 -4.06 -14.83 24.67
CA THR A 308 -3.46 -14.88 23.33
C THR A 308 -1.95 -15.04 23.44
N LYS A 309 -1.43 -16.22 23.08
CA LYS A 309 0.02 -16.47 23.12
C LYS A 309 0.66 -16.04 21.81
N CYS A 310 1.37 -14.92 21.80
CA CYS A 310 2.03 -14.42 20.60
C CYS A 310 3.48 -14.89 20.49
N VAL A 311 3.92 -15.20 19.28
CA VAL A 311 5.32 -15.45 18.94
C VAL A 311 5.66 -14.79 17.60
N ALA A 312 6.81 -14.14 17.52
CA ALA A 312 7.27 -13.48 16.30
C ALA A 312 8.33 -14.36 15.62
N LEU A 313 7.99 -14.86 14.44
CA LEU A 313 8.95 -15.53 13.56
C LEU A 313 9.67 -14.46 12.74
N THR A 314 11.00 -14.40 12.86
CA THR A 314 11.81 -13.41 12.15
C THR A 314 12.85 -14.08 11.28
N TYR A 315 13.06 -13.55 10.08
CA TYR A 315 13.98 -14.07 9.08
C TYR A 315 14.92 -12.97 8.60
N ASP A 316 16.22 -13.20 8.72
CA ASP A 316 17.27 -12.25 8.33
C ASP A 316 17.90 -12.65 6.98
N ASP A 317 18.53 -11.66 6.34
CA ASP A 317 19.35 -11.73 5.12
C ASP A 317 18.60 -11.93 3.81
N GLY A 318 17.30 -12.23 3.84
CA GLY A 318 16.49 -12.49 2.66
C GLY A 318 16.17 -11.27 1.78
N PRO A 319 15.41 -11.49 0.69
CA PRO A 319 14.85 -12.79 0.27
C PRO A 319 15.88 -13.78 -0.29
N GLY A 320 15.73 -15.07 0.04
CA GLY A 320 16.50 -16.16 -0.54
C GLY A 320 15.66 -17.03 -1.48
N GLY A 321 16.29 -17.93 -2.24
CA GLY A 321 15.57 -18.80 -3.19
C GLY A 321 14.53 -19.75 -2.56
N GLY A 322 14.56 -19.94 -1.23
CA GLY A 322 13.57 -20.72 -0.48
C GLY A 322 12.42 -19.89 0.11
N THR A 323 12.53 -18.56 0.11
CA THR A 323 11.55 -17.64 0.71
C THR A 323 10.14 -17.80 0.11
N PRO A 324 9.96 -17.99 -1.22
CA PRO A 324 8.62 -18.24 -1.77
C PRO A 324 7.90 -19.46 -1.18
N ALA A 325 8.63 -20.55 -0.90
CA ALA A 325 8.05 -21.75 -0.29
C ALA A 325 7.77 -21.57 1.21
N LEU A 326 8.53 -20.71 1.88
CA LEU A 326 8.24 -20.29 3.25
C LEU A 326 6.96 -19.45 3.31
N LEU A 327 6.75 -18.53 2.37
CA LEU A 327 5.51 -17.75 2.25
C LEU A 327 4.28 -18.67 2.06
N ASP A 328 4.38 -19.67 1.18
CA ASP A 328 3.33 -20.69 1.02
C ASP A 328 2.99 -21.40 2.35
N THR A 329 4.03 -21.71 3.13
CA THR A 329 3.88 -22.35 4.44
C THR A 329 3.23 -21.42 5.45
N LEU A 330 3.63 -20.15 5.50
CA LEU A 330 3.02 -19.16 6.40
C LEU A 330 1.54 -18.97 6.08
N ALA A 331 1.19 -18.89 4.80
CA ALA A 331 -0.19 -18.79 4.33
C ALA A 331 -1.05 -20.02 4.71
N GLU A 332 -0.50 -21.24 4.66
CA GLU A 332 -1.21 -22.47 5.06
C GLU A 332 -1.72 -22.42 6.51
N TYR A 333 -0.98 -21.76 7.40
CA TYR A 333 -1.27 -21.68 8.83
C TYR A 333 -1.80 -20.30 9.26
N ASP A 334 -2.14 -19.43 8.31
CA ASP A 334 -2.52 -18.02 8.56
C ASP A 334 -1.53 -17.30 9.51
N ALA A 335 -0.25 -17.61 9.35
CA ALA A 335 0.82 -17.04 10.14
C ALA A 335 1.35 -15.76 9.49
N ARG A 336 1.81 -14.82 10.31
CA ARG A 336 2.61 -13.67 9.88
C ARG A 336 4.03 -13.78 10.43
N ALA A 337 4.94 -13.05 9.80
CA ALA A 337 6.37 -13.06 10.07
C ALA A 337 6.96 -11.68 9.74
N THR A 338 8.15 -11.41 10.27
CA THR A 338 8.93 -10.21 9.96
C THR A 338 10.20 -10.60 9.23
N PHE A 339 10.41 -10.05 8.04
CA PHE A 339 11.57 -10.28 7.19
C PHE A 339 12.52 -9.08 7.30
N PHE A 340 13.67 -9.26 7.92
CA PHE A 340 14.74 -8.28 7.97
C PHE A 340 15.60 -8.45 6.71
N VAL A 341 15.28 -7.67 5.68
CA VAL A 341 15.85 -7.82 4.34
C VAL A 341 17.14 -7.03 4.19
N THR A 342 18.07 -7.58 3.39
CA THR A 342 19.31 -6.88 3.00
C THR A 342 19.19 -6.34 1.58
N GLY A 343 19.93 -5.27 1.28
CA GLY A 343 19.71 -4.52 0.04
C GLY A 343 20.03 -5.30 -1.24
N VAL A 344 21.10 -6.11 -1.25
CA VAL A 344 21.46 -6.92 -2.43
C VAL A 344 20.37 -7.94 -2.80
N PRO A 345 19.89 -8.78 -1.87
CA PRO A 345 18.75 -9.68 -2.10
C PRO A 345 17.46 -8.99 -2.55
N VAL A 346 17.14 -7.79 -2.03
CA VAL A 346 15.97 -7.03 -2.50
C VAL A 346 16.11 -6.66 -3.98
N MET A 347 17.30 -6.28 -4.43
CA MET A 347 17.56 -6.00 -5.86
C MET A 347 17.52 -7.27 -6.72
N GLU A 348 17.96 -8.42 -6.19
CA GLU A 348 17.98 -9.69 -6.93
C GLU A 348 16.61 -10.35 -7.05
N ASP A 349 15.74 -10.21 -6.04
CA ASP A 349 14.39 -10.78 -6.02
C ASP A 349 13.34 -9.80 -5.43
N PRO A 350 13.07 -8.68 -6.11
CA PRO A 350 12.08 -7.70 -5.66
C PRO A 350 10.67 -8.28 -5.63
N LEU A 351 10.37 -9.26 -6.48
CA LEU A 351 9.06 -9.90 -6.60
C LEU A 351 8.65 -10.61 -5.31
N THR A 352 9.60 -11.31 -4.68
CA THR A 352 9.35 -11.96 -3.39
C THR A 352 9.09 -10.95 -2.27
N VAL A 353 9.73 -9.77 -2.29
CA VAL A 353 9.47 -8.69 -1.32
C VAL A 353 8.05 -8.17 -1.46
N ARG A 354 7.61 -7.87 -2.70
CA ARG A 354 6.22 -7.44 -2.97
C ARG A 354 5.22 -8.48 -2.51
N ARG A 355 5.48 -9.75 -2.83
CA ARG A 355 4.62 -10.88 -2.42
C ARG A 355 4.51 -10.96 -0.90
N ALA A 356 5.65 -10.93 -0.19
CA ALA A 356 5.68 -11.03 1.26
C ALA A 356 4.86 -9.89 1.91
N TYR A 357 5.07 -8.66 1.45
CA TYR A 357 4.30 -7.52 1.94
C TYR A 357 2.80 -7.64 1.61
N ALA A 358 2.45 -8.03 0.38
CA ALA A 358 1.06 -8.22 -0.05
C ALA A 358 0.32 -9.32 0.71
N GLU A 359 1.04 -10.32 1.22
CA GLU A 359 0.50 -11.40 2.07
C GLU A 359 0.42 -10.99 3.56
N GLY A 360 0.73 -9.72 3.89
CA GLY A 360 0.60 -9.15 5.23
C GLY A 360 1.80 -9.39 6.14
N HIS A 361 2.94 -9.83 5.58
CA HIS A 361 4.18 -9.91 6.34
C HIS A 361 4.83 -8.54 6.51
N GLU A 362 5.59 -8.38 7.58
CA GLU A 362 6.32 -7.14 7.84
C GLU A 362 7.69 -7.20 7.17
N ILE A 363 8.04 -6.16 6.41
CA ILE A 363 9.37 -5.99 5.83
C ILE A 363 10.14 -4.99 6.70
N ALA A 364 11.31 -5.39 7.19
CA ALA A 364 12.15 -4.60 8.08
C ALA A 364 13.58 -4.49 7.54
N ASN A 365 14.33 -3.50 8.03
CA ASN A 365 15.63 -3.15 7.48
C ASN A 365 16.78 -3.96 8.11
N HIS A 366 17.62 -4.59 7.29
CA HIS A 366 18.81 -5.33 7.74
C HIS A 366 20.11 -4.85 7.14
N THR A 367 20.20 -3.56 6.78
CA THR A 367 21.35 -2.92 6.11
C THR A 367 21.59 -3.40 4.68
N HIS A 368 22.41 -2.67 3.92
CA HIS A 368 22.63 -2.95 2.52
C HIS A 368 23.60 -4.11 2.31
N GLU A 369 24.81 -4.01 2.90
CA GLU A 369 25.91 -4.97 2.72
C GLU A 369 26.13 -5.88 3.94
N HIS A 370 25.26 -5.80 4.96
CA HIS A 370 25.39 -6.54 6.21
C HIS A 370 26.72 -6.29 6.99
N PRO A 371 27.22 -5.03 7.13
CA PRO A 371 28.42 -4.75 7.92
C PRO A 371 28.14 -4.73 9.43
N ASP A 372 29.19 -4.93 10.25
CA ASP A 372 29.13 -4.56 11.66
C ASP A 372 29.06 -3.03 11.79
N LEU A 373 27.87 -2.52 12.12
CA LEU A 373 27.58 -1.09 12.19
C LEU A 373 28.42 -0.35 13.25
N THR A 374 28.90 -1.05 14.29
CA THR A 374 29.76 -0.43 15.33
C THR A 374 31.17 -0.11 14.81
N GLY A 375 31.54 -0.67 13.65
CA GLY A 375 32.76 -0.33 12.93
C GLY A 375 32.64 0.91 12.03
N LEU A 376 31.43 1.46 11.85
CA LEU A 376 31.14 2.55 10.92
C LEU A 376 30.94 3.89 11.65
N GLY A 377 31.21 5.00 10.96
CA GLY A 377 30.77 6.31 11.40
C GLY A 377 29.29 6.56 11.05
N ALA A 378 28.67 7.57 11.65
CA ALA A 378 27.25 7.91 11.45
C ALA A 378 26.81 7.99 9.98
N GLY A 379 27.63 8.56 9.11
CA GLY A 379 27.34 8.64 7.66
C GLY A 379 27.32 7.26 6.99
N GLY A 380 28.21 6.34 7.39
CA GLY A 380 28.22 4.97 6.87
C GLY A 380 26.98 4.19 7.34
N VAL A 381 26.64 4.28 8.63
CA VAL A 381 25.41 3.67 9.17
C VAL A 381 24.18 4.22 8.44
N ARG A 382 24.09 5.54 8.24
CA ARG A 382 22.97 6.15 7.53
C ARG A 382 22.86 5.66 6.09
N SER A 383 23.99 5.54 5.39
CA SER A 383 24.01 5.04 4.01
C SER A 383 23.47 3.62 3.92
N GLU A 384 23.96 2.71 4.78
CA GLU A 384 23.51 1.31 4.84
C GLU A 384 22.01 1.17 5.04
N LEU A 385 21.44 2.00 5.91
CA LEU A 385 20.01 1.96 6.21
C LEU A 385 19.19 2.64 5.12
N ALA A 386 19.61 3.79 4.63
CA ALA A 386 18.87 4.58 3.65
C ALA A 386 18.68 3.85 2.33
N THR A 387 19.67 3.11 1.86
CA THR A 387 19.55 2.29 0.64
C THR A 387 18.44 1.25 0.77
N VAL A 388 18.36 0.54 1.91
CA VAL A 388 17.29 -0.45 2.14
C VAL A 388 15.92 0.23 2.31
N GLN A 389 15.84 1.40 2.95
CA GLN A 389 14.59 2.16 3.02
C GLN A 389 14.06 2.50 1.62
N ALA A 390 14.94 2.98 0.73
CA ALA A 390 14.58 3.35 -0.63
C ALA A 390 14.15 2.13 -1.46
N LEU A 391 14.90 1.03 -1.37
CA LEU A 391 14.58 -0.23 -2.05
C LEU A 391 13.21 -0.76 -1.62
N VAL A 392 12.95 -0.89 -0.31
CA VAL A 392 11.66 -1.41 0.17
C VAL A 392 10.52 -0.47 -0.21
N TYR A 393 10.71 0.86 -0.10
CA TYR A 393 9.71 1.84 -0.50
C TYR A 393 9.35 1.74 -1.99
N ARG A 394 10.33 1.61 -2.88
CA ARG A 394 10.08 1.45 -4.32
C ARG A 394 9.25 0.20 -4.63
N GLU A 395 9.54 -0.90 -3.94
CA GLU A 395 8.83 -2.16 -4.21
C GLU A 395 7.42 -2.21 -3.61
N THR A 396 7.21 -1.56 -2.46
CA THR A 396 6.01 -1.80 -1.63
C THR A 396 5.18 -0.55 -1.32
N GLY A 397 5.73 0.65 -1.52
CA GLY A 397 5.20 1.89 -0.97
C GLY A 397 5.30 2.00 0.57
N TYR A 398 5.93 1.02 1.22
CA TYR A 398 6.15 0.99 2.67
C TYR A 398 7.58 1.42 3.01
N THR A 399 7.71 2.27 4.02
CA THR A 399 9.01 2.60 4.59
C THR A 399 9.14 1.89 5.94
N PRO A 400 10.10 0.95 6.09
CA PRO A 400 10.33 0.28 7.36
C PRO A 400 10.55 1.26 8.53
N ASP A 401 9.95 0.95 9.67
CA ASP A 401 10.16 1.60 10.97
C ASP A 401 10.92 0.70 11.96
N LEU A 402 11.20 -0.55 11.56
CA LEU A 402 12.02 -1.51 12.29
C LEU A 402 13.31 -1.80 11.53
N MET A 403 14.39 -1.99 12.28
CA MET A 403 15.65 -2.50 11.76
C MET A 403 16.27 -3.51 12.73
N ARG A 404 17.09 -4.43 12.20
CA ARG A 404 17.92 -5.31 13.02
C ARG A 404 19.38 -5.05 12.70
N PRO A 405 20.24 -4.71 13.67
CA PRO A 405 21.67 -4.57 13.43
C PRO A 405 22.28 -5.95 13.09
N PRO A 406 23.08 -6.07 12.01
CA PRO A 406 23.87 -7.26 11.74
C PRO A 406 24.64 -7.74 12.97
N TYR A 407 24.63 -9.05 13.20
CA TYR A 407 25.25 -9.71 14.37
C TYR A 407 24.68 -9.28 15.75
N GLY A 408 23.62 -8.48 15.78
CA GLY A 408 23.14 -7.81 16.99
C GLY A 408 24.07 -6.71 17.51
N ALA A 409 24.99 -6.23 16.67
CA ALA A 409 26.00 -5.25 17.06
C ALA A 409 25.45 -3.81 16.97
N THR A 410 25.24 -3.17 18.12
CA THR A 410 24.76 -1.78 18.23
C THR A 410 25.50 -1.02 19.34
N ASP A 411 25.57 0.29 19.20
CA ASP A 411 26.15 1.24 20.16
C ASP A 411 25.39 2.59 20.13
N ASP A 412 25.86 3.58 20.88
CA ASP A 412 25.23 4.91 20.95
C ASP A 412 25.18 5.62 19.58
N ASN A 413 26.15 5.37 18.69
CA ASN A 413 26.17 5.95 17.35
C ASN A 413 25.07 5.32 16.48
N VAL A 414 24.93 3.99 16.52
CA VAL A 414 23.85 3.27 15.81
C VAL A 414 22.48 3.69 16.36
N ALA A 415 22.33 3.77 17.69
CA ALA A 415 21.10 4.25 18.34
C ALA A 415 20.73 5.68 17.92
N SER A 416 21.70 6.60 17.84
CA SER A 416 21.44 7.96 17.40
C SER A 416 21.00 8.02 15.94
N VAL A 417 21.65 7.28 15.03
CA VAL A 417 21.28 7.30 13.61
C VAL A 417 19.92 6.66 13.39
N THR A 418 19.64 5.53 14.05
CA THR A 418 18.32 4.87 13.95
C THR A 418 17.21 5.72 14.55
N ALA A 419 17.45 6.45 15.66
CA ALA A 419 16.51 7.45 16.17
C ALA A 419 16.21 8.57 15.16
N ASP A 420 17.24 9.13 14.53
CA ASP A 420 17.08 10.19 13.51
C ASP A 420 16.31 9.70 12.27
N MET A 421 16.37 8.40 11.98
CA MET A 421 15.71 7.78 10.83
C MET A 421 14.33 7.20 11.17
N GLY A 422 13.87 7.30 12.42
CA GLY A 422 12.58 6.73 12.84
C GLY A 422 12.59 5.20 13.01
N LEU A 423 13.76 4.58 13.13
CA LEU A 423 13.93 3.12 13.18
C LEU A 423 14.11 2.62 14.61
N ALA A 424 13.28 1.67 15.06
CA ALA A 424 13.53 0.90 16.27
C ALA A 424 14.45 -0.31 15.98
N GLN A 425 15.27 -0.71 16.95
CA GLN A 425 16.21 -1.83 16.79
C GLN A 425 15.65 -3.12 17.40
N ILE A 426 15.52 -4.15 16.59
CA ILE A 426 14.93 -5.43 17.00
C ILE A 426 16.01 -6.50 17.03
N LEU A 427 16.24 -7.07 18.21
CA LEU A 427 17.07 -8.26 18.42
C LEU A 427 16.17 -9.49 18.54
N TRP A 428 16.54 -10.45 19.38
CA TRP A 428 15.81 -11.69 19.55
C TRP A 428 16.03 -12.26 20.94
N SER A 429 15.06 -13.04 21.43
CA SER A 429 15.18 -13.80 22.67
C SER A 429 15.59 -15.25 22.42
N ILE A 430 15.42 -15.74 21.18
CA ILE A 430 15.74 -17.11 20.79
C ILE A 430 16.58 -17.11 19.50
N ASP A 431 17.81 -17.59 19.60
CA ASP A 431 18.68 -17.87 18.46
C ASP A 431 18.64 -19.36 18.11
N THR A 432 18.09 -19.69 16.94
CA THR A 432 18.02 -21.08 16.47
C THR A 432 19.37 -21.65 16.01
N ASN A 433 20.38 -20.79 15.82
CA ASN A 433 21.70 -21.13 15.30
C ASN A 433 21.62 -21.90 13.98
N ASP A 434 20.62 -21.62 13.15
CA ASP A 434 20.39 -22.20 11.83
C ASP A 434 21.50 -21.83 10.82
N TRP A 435 22.05 -20.63 10.94
CA TRP A 435 23.24 -20.19 10.20
C TRP A 435 24.47 -21.07 10.44
N LYS A 436 24.54 -21.74 11.60
CA LYS A 436 25.65 -22.62 12.00
C LYS A 436 25.33 -24.11 11.87
N ASP A 437 24.12 -24.51 12.21
CA ASP A 437 23.67 -25.89 12.18
C ASP A 437 23.18 -26.25 10.76
N ARG A 438 23.28 -27.52 10.39
CA ARG A 438 22.82 -27.99 9.06
C ARG A 438 21.76 -29.09 9.21
N ASN A 439 21.09 -29.11 10.36
CA ASN A 439 20.06 -30.08 10.71
C ASN A 439 18.77 -29.38 11.18
N ALA A 440 17.73 -29.47 10.35
CA ALA A 440 16.44 -28.84 10.60
C ALA A 440 15.78 -29.31 11.91
N SER A 441 15.99 -30.55 12.36
CA SER A 441 15.44 -31.03 13.62
C SER A 441 16.08 -30.37 14.84
N VAL A 442 17.36 -30.00 14.75
CA VAL A 442 18.07 -29.31 15.83
C VAL A 442 17.64 -27.84 15.89
N VAL A 443 17.56 -27.18 14.73
CA VAL A 443 17.03 -25.81 14.57
C VAL A 443 15.62 -25.71 15.17
N LYS A 444 14.73 -26.62 14.76
CA LYS A 444 13.38 -26.75 15.32
C LYS A 444 13.37 -26.93 16.83
N GLY A 445 14.20 -27.82 17.36
CA GLY A 445 14.28 -28.07 18.80
C GLY A 445 14.58 -26.79 19.57
N ARG A 446 15.58 -26.01 19.12
CA ARG A 446 15.94 -24.74 19.75
C ARG A 446 14.82 -23.70 19.69
N ALA A 447 14.15 -23.57 18.54
CA ALA A 447 13.00 -22.69 18.41
C ALA A 447 11.89 -23.05 19.41
N LEU A 448 11.49 -24.32 19.45
CA LEU A 448 10.35 -24.79 20.24
C LEU A 448 10.63 -24.91 21.75
N ASP A 449 11.88 -25.16 22.14
CA ASP A 449 12.30 -25.24 23.54
C ASP A 449 12.38 -23.85 24.19
N GLY A 450 12.72 -22.82 23.39
CA GLY A 450 12.71 -21.42 23.83
C GLY A 450 11.34 -20.74 23.75
N ALA A 451 10.45 -21.23 22.88
CA ALA A 451 9.19 -20.59 22.57
C ALA A 451 8.36 -20.31 23.83
N SER A 452 8.09 -19.03 24.05
CA SER A 452 7.28 -18.47 25.12
C SER A 452 6.47 -17.31 24.57
N ASP A 453 5.46 -16.87 25.31
CA ASP A 453 4.67 -15.71 24.96
C ASP A 453 5.56 -14.46 24.88
N GLY A 454 5.44 -13.72 23.78
CA GLY A 454 6.31 -12.59 23.45
C GLY A 454 7.69 -12.97 22.90
N ALA A 455 7.96 -14.24 22.58
CA ALA A 455 9.27 -14.61 22.05
C ALA A 455 9.50 -14.09 20.61
N ILE A 456 10.69 -13.56 20.36
CA ILE A 456 11.17 -13.19 19.01
C ILE A 456 12.22 -14.22 18.61
N ILE A 457 11.93 -14.98 17.54
CA ILE A 457 12.74 -16.12 17.08
C ILE A 457 13.57 -15.70 15.86
N LEU A 458 14.89 -15.76 15.99
CA LEU A 458 15.83 -15.50 14.90
C LEU A 458 16.07 -16.75 14.04
N MET A 459 15.83 -16.60 12.74
CA MET A 459 16.16 -17.54 11.66
C MET A 459 16.64 -16.76 10.43
N HIS A 460 17.07 -17.46 9.39
CA HIS A 460 17.54 -16.91 8.11
C HIS A 460 16.88 -17.65 6.95
N ASP A 461 16.13 -16.96 6.10
CA ASP A 461 15.40 -17.56 4.97
C ASP A 461 16.30 -17.82 3.73
N ILE A 462 17.57 -17.46 3.81
CA ILE A 462 18.61 -17.79 2.83
C ILE A 462 19.17 -19.22 2.98
N HIS A 463 18.63 -20.03 3.89
CA HIS A 463 19.14 -21.38 4.20
C HIS A 463 18.05 -22.46 4.08
N ASP A 464 18.28 -23.47 3.23
CA ASP A 464 17.39 -24.64 3.09
C ASP A 464 17.07 -25.35 4.41
N THR A 465 18.03 -25.34 5.35
CA THR A 465 17.85 -25.93 6.69
C THR A 465 16.78 -25.19 7.48
N SER A 466 16.76 -23.86 7.39
CA SER A 466 15.79 -22.99 8.07
C SER A 466 14.42 -23.15 7.43
N ILE A 467 14.33 -23.10 6.10
CA ILE A 467 13.07 -23.33 5.37
C ILE A 467 12.46 -24.69 5.73
N SER A 468 13.28 -25.74 5.78
CA SER A 468 12.83 -27.08 6.17
C SER A 468 12.39 -27.15 7.64
N ALA A 469 13.03 -26.39 8.54
CA ALA A 469 12.67 -26.34 9.95
C ALA A 469 11.39 -25.52 10.18
N SER A 470 11.23 -24.40 9.47
CA SER A 470 10.10 -23.46 9.61
C SER A 470 8.76 -24.14 9.43
N HIS A 471 8.61 -25.01 8.44
CA HIS A 471 7.36 -25.77 8.26
C HIS A 471 6.96 -26.57 9.50
N ASP A 472 7.91 -27.29 10.10
CA ASP A 472 7.61 -28.03 11.33
C ASP A 472 7.46 -27.13 12.56
N ILE A 473 8.17 -26.01 12.63
CA ILE A 473 8.09 -25.02 13.73
C ILE A 473 6.69 -24.40 13.73
N ILE A 474 6.25 -23.86 12.59
CA ILE A 474 4.94 -23.22 12.39
C ILE A 474 3.82 -24.18 12.79
N ARG A 475 3.82 -25.40 12.23
CA ARG A 475 2.82 -26.42 12.55
C ARG A 475 2.76 -26.76 14.03
N GLU A 476 3.91 -26.84 14.69
CA GLU A 476 3.97 -27.21 16.11
C GLU A 476 3.59 -26.03 17.02
N LEU A 477 3.95 -24.79 16.68
CA LEU A 477 3.51 -23.59 17.38
C LEU A 477 1.98 -23.42 17.30
N ASP A 478 1.41 -23.57 16.10
CA ASP A 478 -0.05 -23.58 15.88
C ASP A 478 -0.73 -24.64 16.77
N SER A 479 -0.21 -25.88 16.77
CA SER A 479 -0.77 -26.97 17.60
C SER A 479 -0.70 -26.71 19.11
N ARG A 480 0.20 -25.81 19.55
CA ARG A 480 0.36 -25.38 20.95
C ARG A 480 -0.49 -24.15 21.27
N GLY A 481 -1.21 -23.61 20.30
CA GLY A 481 -2.07 -22.44 20.42
C GLY A 481 -1.31 -21.12 20.45
N TYR A 482 -0.15 -21.04 19.77
CA TYR A 482 0.51 -19.76 19.53
C TYR A 482 -0.06 -19.09 18.28
N THR A 483 -0.28 -17.79 18.38
CA THR A 483 -0.52 -16.91 17.23
C THR A 483 0.84 -16.40 16.73
N MET A 484 1.15 -16.65 15.46
CA MET A 484 2.40 -16.22 14.83
C MET A 484 2.18 -14.86 14.19
N VAL A 485 2.86 -13.84 14.72
CA VAL A 485 2.61 -12.43 14.46
C VAL A 485 3.85 -11.73 13.91
N THR A 486 3.68 -10.56 13.32
CA THR A 486 4.78 -9.63 13.03
C THR A 486 5.34 -9.05 14.33
N VAL A 487 6.55 -8.48 14.28
CA VAL A 487 7.16 -7.81 15.43
C VAL A 487 6.34 -6.57 15.82
N SER A 488 5.85 -5.80 14.85
CA SER A 488 4.97 -4.66 15.14
C SER A 488 3.64 -5.06 15.80
N GLN A 489 3.01 -6.17 15.39
CA GLN A 489 1.83 -6.71 16.08
C GLN A 489 2.15 -7.08 17.53
N MET A 490 3.32 -7.67 17.76
CA MET A 490 3.75 -8.08 19.10
C MET A 490 4.06 -6.89 20.02
N LEU A 491 4.80 -5.89 19.53
CA LEU A 491 5.28 -4.76 20.34
C LEU A 491 4.31 -3.59 20.41
N GLY A 492 3.42 -3.45 19.43
CA GLY A 492 2.66 -2.23 19.22
C GLY A 492 3.58 -1.07 18.84
N THR A 493 3.38 0.10 19.45
CA THR A 493 4.20 1.28 19.16
C THR A 493 5.62 1.13 19.71
N THR A 494 6.61 1.18 18.84
CA THR A 494 8.03 1.17 19.20
C THR A 494 8.61 2.59 19.30
N GLU A 495 9.80 2.71 19.88
CA GLU A 495 10.51 3.99 20.04
C GLU A 495 11.76 3.98 19.14
N PRO A 496 11.94 4.96 18.24
CA PRO A 496 13.14 5.04 17.41
C PRO A 496 14.43 5.09 18.23
N GLY A 497 15.46 4.38 17.76
CA GLY A 497 16.76 4.24 18.42
C GLY A 497 16.79 3.30 19.62
N ARG A 498 15.64 2.80 20.08
CA ARG A 498 15.57 1.86 21.21
C ARG A 498 15.72 0.42 20.75
N THR A 499 16.35 -0.40 21.59
CA THR A 499 16.53 -1.83 21.37
C THR A 499 15.46 -2.66 22.08
N TYR A 500 14.90 -3.64 21.38
CA TYR A 500 13.93 -4.62 21.86
C TYR A 500 14.48 -6.03 21.65
N VAL A 501 14.35 -6.91 22.64
CA VAL A 501 14.84 -8.31 22.58
C VAL A 501 13.70 -9.33 22.58
N ASP A 502 12.53 -8.95 23.10
CA ASP A 502 11.31 -9.74 23.15
C ASP A 502 10.08 -8.80 23.18
N GLY A 503 8.91 -9.40 23.05
CA GLY A 503 7.59 -8.78 23.14
C GLY A 503 7.07 -8.55 24.56
N ALA A 504 7.89 -8.77 25.59
CA ALA A 504 7.48 -8.57 26.98
C ALA A 504 7.93 -7.17 27.43
N PRO A 505 7.08 -6.13 27.40
CA PRO A 505 7.43 -4.86 28.01
C PRO A 505 7.77 -5.13 29.47
N ALA A 506 8.98 -4.75 29.88
CA ALA A 506 9.47 -5.00 31.23
C ALA A 506 8.39 -4.63 32.27
N PRO A 507 8.15 -5.48 33.29
CA PRO A 507 7.14 -5.17 34.29
C PRO A 507 7.40 -3.77 34.86
N PRO A 508 6.37 -2.95 35.08
CA PRO A 508 6.54 -1.59 35.59
C PRO A 508 7.43 -1.64 36.83
N GLN A 509 8.53 -0.89 36.82
CA GLN A 509 9.45 -0.86 37.95
C GLN A 509 8.66 -0.48 39.20
N GLU A 510 8.57 -1.41 40.15
CA GLU A 510 7.98 -1.13 41.45
C GLU A 510 8.69 0.09 42.02
N SER A 511 7.92 1.15 42.24
CA SER A 511 8.42 2.35 42.89
C SER A 511 9.02 1.94 44.24
N PRO A 512 10.22 2.42 44.61
CA PRO A 512 10.83 2.02 45.87
C PRO A 512 9.85 2.31 47.00
N SER A 513 9.51 1.25 47.75
CA SER A 513 8.71 1.34 48.98
C SER A 513 9.28 2.47 49.84
N PRO A 514 8.45 3.40 50.35
CA PRO A 514 8.95 4.39 51.29
C PRO A 514 9.52 3.63 52.49
N GLU A 515 10.81 3.84 52.77
CA GLU A 515 11.46 3.34 53.96
C GLU A 515 10.64 3.80 55.19
N GLU A 516 10.22 2.84 56.01
CA GLU A 516 9.69 3.12 57.34
C GLU A 516 10.84 3.66 58.20
N ASP A 517 10.90 4.99 58.36
CA ASP A 517 11.73 5.64 59.36
C ASP A 517 11.26 5.23 60.77
N ALA A 518 12.15 4.56 61.49
CA ALA A 518 12.01 4.11 62.87
C ALA A 518 12.30 5.20 63.91
#